data_AF-A0A7V6GUS3-F1
#
_entry.id   AF-A0A7V6GUS3-F1
#
_cell.length_a   1.000
_cell.length_b   1.000
_cell.length_c   1.000
_cell.angle_alpha   90.00
_cell.angle_beta   90.00
_cell.angle_gamma   90.00
#
_symmetry.space_group_name_H-M   'P 1'
#
loop_
_entity.id
_entity.type
_entity.pdbx_description
1 polymer ?
#
loop_
_entity_poly.entity_id
_entity_poly.type
_entity_poly.pdbx_seq_one_letter_code
_entity_poly.pdbx_strand_id
1 'polypeptide(L)'
;MKKIKVIAIVLTLVLALGSLVACTPDTVLENTEKDYYVTGQFAGWGDAVGKDQFRMTAVSLKDARVAALKAQLKGAKYLYILEHVVITDSGAGWTAQYVENGAVKDCDGNQTMKWLQVAKGQEAPDWWAQSPESGPVTSLTPDLLWIPGFTETPAVGPDWNGNPVVLKAGTYTVVFAMVEKDTGLEKVAGLIAE
;
A
#
# COMPACT_ATOMS: atom_id res chain seq x y z
N MET A 1 12.03 -39.27 46.07
CA MET A 1 10.96 -38.25 45.91
C MET A 1 11.42 -36.93 45.23
N LYS A 2 12.39 -36.95 44.29
CA LYS A 2 12.88 -35.71 43.61
C LYS A 2 12.46 -35.55 42.14
N LYS A 3 11.98 -36.61 41.47
CA LYS A 3 11.68 -36.59 40.03
C LYS A 3 10.29 -36.06 39.66
N ILE A 4 9.35 -36.03 40.59
CA ILE A 4 7.96 -35.60 40.34
C ILE A 4 7.83 -34.06 40.32
N LYS A 5 8.70 -33.33 41.03
CA LYS A 5 8.67 -31.86 41.08
C LYS A 5 9.20 -31.18 39.81
N VAL A 6 10.01 -31.86 39.01
CA VAL A 6 10.63 -31.28 37.80
C VAL A 6 9.64 -31.27 36.63
N ILE A 7 8.79 -32.31 36.51
CA ILE A 7 7.80 -32.41 35.43
C ILE A 7 6.69 -31.36 35.58
N ALA A 8 6.30 -31.06 36.82
CA ALA A 8 5.28 -30.04 37.10
C ALA A 8 5.76 -28.62 36.73
N ILE A 9 7.06 -28.32 36.79
CA ILE A 9 7.59 -26.98 36.44
C ILE A 9 7.72 -26.80 34.93
N VAL A 10 8.10 -27.87 34.20
CA VAL A 10 8.20 -27.83 32.74
C VAL A 10 6.81 -27.73 32.08
N LEU A 11 5.79 -28.37 32.64
CA LEU A 11 4.43 -28.29 32.10
C LEU A 11 3.81 -26.90 32.24
N THR A 12 4.07 -26.19 33.35
CA THR A 12 3.57 -24.81 33.55
C THR A 12 4.30 -23.80 32.67
N LEU A 13 5.57 -24.04 32.33
CA LEU A 13 6.33 -23.18 31.42
C LEU A 13 5.84 -23.31 29.97
N VAL A 14 5.44 -24.52 29.54
CA VAL A 14 4.91 -24.77 28.19
C VAL A 14 3.48 -24.23 28.03
N LEU A 15 2.66 -24.23 29.09
CA LEU A 15 1.32 -23.62 29.09
C LEU A 15 1.34 -22.09 29.15
N ALA A 16 2.40 -21.48 29.71
CA ALA A 16 2.61 -20.04 29.68
C ALA A 16 3.14 -19.53 28.31
N LEU A 17 3.78 -20.40 27.52
CA LEU A 17 4.25 -20.07 26.16
C LEU A 17 3.17 -20.29 25.09
N GLY A 18 2.16 -21.14 25.36
CA GLY A 18 1.05 -21.41 24.43
C GLY A 18 -0.11 -20.39 24.48
N SER A 19 -0.14 -19.53 25.51
CA SER A 19 -1.22 -18.54 25.72
C SER A 19 -0.90 -17.14 25.16
N LEU A 20 0.27 -16.97 24.54
CA LEU A 20 0.66 -15.78 23.79
C LEU A 20 0.46 -15.95 22.28
N VAL A 21 -0.42 -16.85 21.84
CA VAL A 21 -1.11 -16.64 20.55
C VAL A 21 -1.99 -15.42 20.79
N ALA A 22 -1.38 -14.24 20.69
CA ALA A 22 -2.06 -12.97 20.74
C ALA A 22 -3.15 -13.05 19.67
N CYS A 23 -4.40 -13.21 20.12
CA CYS A 23 -5.53 -12.74 19.37
C CYS A 23 -5.33 -11.23 19.25
N THR A 24 -4.52 -10.79 18.28
CA THR A 24 -4.44 -9.38 17.90
C THR A 24 -5.88 -8.96 17.69
N PRO A 25 -6.42 -7.97 18.41
CA PRO A 25 -7.78 -7.54 18.20
C PRO A 25 -7.97 -7.18 16.73
N ASP A 26 -9.19 -7.37 16.23
CA ASP A 26 -9.53 -6.99 14.85
C ASP A 26 -9.66 -5.46 14.75
N THR A 27 -8.52 -4.78 14.97
CA THR A 27 -8.44 -3.33 15.05
C THR A 27 -8.26 -2.78 13.65
N VAL A 28 -9.15 -1.86 13.26
CA VAL A 28 -9.01 -1.05 12.05
C VAL A 28 -7.79 -0.14 12.21
N LEU A 29 -6.89 -0.17 11.24
CA LEU A 29 -5.63 0.56 11.27
C LEU A 29 -5.78 1.92 10.59
N GLU A 30 -6.51 2.82 11.24
CA GLU A 30 -6.82 4.16 10.75
C GLU A 30 -5.83 5.22 11.25
N ASN A 31 -5.58 6.23 10.42
CA ASN A 31 -4.99 7.51 10.81
C ASN A 31 -6.14 8.50 11.03
N THR A 32 -6.35 8.91 12.28
CA THR A 32 -7.52 9.73 12.64
C THR A 32 -7.46 11.16 12.10
N GLU A 33 -6.31 11.62 11.61
CA GLU A 33 -6.09 12.98 11.13
C GLU A 33 -6.06 13.10 9.60
N LYS A 34 -5.92 11.98 8.89
CA LYS A 34 -5.68 11.95 7.45
C LYS A 34 -6.67 11.06 6.71
N ASP A 35 -7.11 11.52 5.56
CA ASP A 35 -7.76 10.71 4.55
C ASP A 35 -6.77 10.36 3.43
N TYR A 36 -7.00 9.21 2.80
CA TYR A 36 -6.22 8.75 1.67
C TYR A 36 -7.13 8.52 0.47
N TYR A 37 -6.66 8.93 -0.70
CA TYR A 37 -7.37 8.75 -1.97
C TYR A 37 -6.44 8.07 -2.97
N VAL A 38 -7.02 7.33 -3.91
CA VAL A 38 -6.33 6.87 -5.10
C VAL A 38 -6.82 7.71 -6.28
N THR A 39 -5.91 8.15 -7.11
CA THR A 39 -6.23 8.89 -8.32
C THR A 39 -5.43 8.40 -9.50
N GLY A 40 -5.81 8.86 -10.68
CA GLY A 40 -5.20 8.57 -11.97
C GLY A 40 -6.11 9.13 -13.06
N GLN A 41 -5.87 8.72 -14.31
CA GLN A 41 -6.72 9.13 -15.43
C GLN A 41 -8.19 8.71 -15.21
N PHE A 42 -8.42 7.53 -14.61
CA PHE A 42 -9.77 7.02 -14.28
C PHE A 42 -10.54 7.88 -13.26
N ALA A 43 -9.84 8.72 -12.50
CA ALA A 43 -10.43 9.56 -11.45
C ALA A 43 -10.40 11.07 -11.76
N GLY A 44 -9.82 11.47 -12.89
CA GLY A 44 -9.63 12.88 -13.24
C GLY A 44 -8.54 13.57 -12.41
N TRP A 45 -7.56 12.83 -11.89
CA TRP A 45 -6.44 13.39 -11.13
C TRP A 45 -6.87 14.16 -9.86
N GLY A 46 -6.76 15.49 -9.86
CA GLY A 46 -7.08 16.32 -8.68
C GLY A 46 -8.54 16.17 -8.25
N ASP A 47 -9.40 15.80 -9.20
CA ASP A 47 -10.83 15.62 -8.99
C ASP A 47 -11.19 14.42 -8.11
N ALA A 48 -10.23 13.61 -7.67
CA ALA A 48 -10.48 12.47 -6.80
C ALA A 48 -10.82 12.88 -5.36
N VAL A 49 -10.26 13.99 -4.88
CA VAL A 49 -10.44 14.42 -3.48
C VAL A 49 -11.90 14.83 -3.25
N GLY A 50 -12.46 14.38 -2.12
CA GLY A 50 -13.86 14.62 -1.77
C GLY A 50 -14.87 13.70 -2.48
N LYS A 51 -14.42 12.81 -3.38
CA LYS A 51 -15.26 11.78 -3.97
C LYS A 51 -15.07 10.45 -3.24
N ASP A 52 -16.10 10.01 -2.53
CA ASP A 52 -16.04 8.78 -1.72
C ASP A 52 -15.64 7.54 -2.52
N GLN A 53 -15.99 7.47 -3.81
CA GLN A 53 -15.62 6.36 -4.70
C GLN A 53 -14.10 6.23 -4.94
N PHE A 54 -13.31 7.24 -4.60
CA PHE A 54 -11.85 7.24 -4.72
C PHE A 54 -11.15 7.34 -3.36
N ARG A 55 -11.92 7.48 -2.28
CA ARG A 55 -11.42 7.50 -0.91
C ARG A 55 -11.14 6.08 -0.45
N MET A 56 -9.95 5.84 0.07
CA MET A 56 -9.58 4.54 0.60
C MET A 56 -10.22 4.31 1.97
N THR A 57 -10.66 3.08 2.22
CA THR A 57 -11.25 2.63 3.48
C THR A 57 -10.18 2.01 4.37
N ALA A 58 -10.10 2.46 5.62
CA ALA A 58 -9.22 1.85 6.61
C ALA A 58 -9.71 0.44 6.97
N VAL A 59 -8.79 -0.52 7.04
CA VAL A 59 -9.13 -1.92 7.36
C VAL A 59 -8.19 -2.49 8.42
N SER A 60 -8.52 -3.67 8.93
CA SER A 60 -7.64 -4.40 9.83
C SER A 60 -6.66 -5.28 9.06
N LEU A 61 -5.60 -5.73 9.72
CA LEU A 61 -4.67 -6.74 9.16
C LEU A 61 -5.32 -8.14 9.00
N LYS A 62 -6.52 -8.35 9.57
CA LYS A 62 -7.29 -9.58 9.42
C LYS A 62 -8.28 -9.54 8.27
N ASP A 63 -8.45 -8.38 7.63
CA ASP A 63 -9.35 -8.23 6.49
C ASP A 63 -8.98 -9.23 5.40
N ALA A 64 -9.97 -10.02 4.95
CA ALA A 64 -9.76 -11.09 3.98
C ALA A 64 -9.26 -10.55 2.64
N ARG A 65 -9.58 -9.31 2.30
CA ARG A 65 -9.23 -8.67 1.02
C ARG A 65 -7.73 -8.38 0.91
N VAL A 66 -7.01 -8.29 2.03
CA VAL A 66 -5.55 -8.10 2.05
C VAL A 66 -4.78 -9.39 2.41
N ALA A 67 -5.47 -10.53 2.46
CA ALA A 67 -4.87 -11.78 2.94
C ALA A 67 -3.59 -12.18 2.19
N ALA A 68 -3.54 -11.92 0.87
CA ALA A 68 -2.39 -12.19 0.03
C ALA A 68 -1.14 -11.35 0.38
N LEU A 69 -1.31 -10.21 1.04
CA LEU A 69 -0.22 -9.28 1.41
C LEU A 69 0.07 -9.28 2.92
N LYS A 70 -0.60 -10.14 3.70
CA LYS A 70 -0.58 -10.11 5.16
C LYS A 70 0.83 -10.22 5.75
N ALA A 71 1.71 -11.00 5.12
CA ALA A 71 3.09 -11.15 5.57
C ALA A 71 3.88 -9.84 5.41
N GLN A 72 3.73 -9.17 4.27
CA GLN A 72 4.39 -7.89 3.97
C GLN A 72 3.82 -6.72 4.79
N LEU A 73 2.55 -6.82 5.20
CA LEU A 73 1.85 -5.82 6.01
C LEU A 73 2.04 -6.01 7.54
N LYS A 74 2.88 -6.96 7.97
CA LYS A 74 3.18 -7.15 9.39
C LYS A 74 3.81 -5.88 9.96
N GLY A 75 3.21 -5.35 11.03
CA GLY A 75 3.65 -4.08 11.64
C GLY A 75 3.00 -2.84 11.01
N ALA A 76 1.99 -3.00 10.15
CA ALA A 76 1.20 -1.89 9.66
C ALA A 76 0.62 -1.07 10.84
N LYS A 77 0.99 0.21 10.88
CA LYS A 77 0.38 1.21 11.76
C LYS A 77 -0.91 1.73 11.16
N TYR A 78 -0.91 1.92 9.84
CA TYR A 78 -2.10 2.28 9.07
C TYR A 78 -2.23 1.37 7.85
N LEU A 79 -3.46 1.01 7.49
CA LEU A 79 -3.77 0.14 6.36
C LEU A 79 -5.09 0.54 5.72
N TYR A 80 -5.05 0.78 4.41
CA TYR A 80 -6.18 1.23 3.63
C TYR A 80 -6.31 0.43 2.34
N ILE A 81 -7.54 0.28 1.89
CA ILE A 81 -7.86 -0.30 0.59
C ILE A 81 -8.84 0.55 -0.22
N LEU A 82 -8.80 0.42 -1.54
CA LEU A 82 -9.86 0.86 -2.44
C LEU A 82 -10.16 -0.28 -3.41
N GLU A 83 -11.40 -0.75 -3.41
CA GLU A 83 -11.85 -1.87 -4.24
C GLU A 83 -12.32 -1.40 -5.61
N HIS A 84 -12.39 -2.34 -6.56
CA HIS A 84 -13.01 -2.16 -7.87
C HIS A 84 -12.38 -1.04 -8.71
N VAL A 85 -11.08 -0.79 -8.55
CA VAL A 85 -10.36 0.17 -9.39
C VAL A 85 -10.12 -0.46 -10.75
N VAL A 86 -10.81 0.05 -11.76
CA VAL A 86 -10.71 -0.41 -13.15
C VAL A 86 -9.59 0.34 -13.86
N ILE A 87 -8.61 -0.42 -14.34
CA ILE A 87 -7.48 0.07 -15.12
C ILE A 87 -7.59 -0.44 -16.56
N THR A 88 -7.45 0.47 -17.52
CA THR A 88 -7.40 0.15 -18.95
C THR A 88 -6.01 0.44 -19.49
N ASP A 89 -5.63 -0.23 -20.58
CA ASP A 89 -4.34 -0.09 -21.26
C ASP A 89 -4.43 0.73 -22.55
N SER A 90 -5.53 1.46 -22.74
CA SER A 90 -5.76 2.27 -23.93
C SER A 90 -6.73 3.41 -23.64
N GLY A 91 -6.55 4.52 -24.38
CA GLY A 91 -7.54 5.59 -24.47
C GLY A 91 -7.27 6.82 -23.61
N ALA A 92 -6.09 6.92 -22.97
CA ALA A 92 -5.73 8.14 -22.24
C ALA A 92 -5.32 9.30 -23.17
N GLY A 93 -4.86 9.00 -24.38
CA GLY A 93 -4.38 9.99 -25.35
C GLY A 93 -2.96 10.50 -25.06
N TRP A 94 -2.25 9.90 -24.11
CA TRP A 94 -0.85 10.16 -23.78
C TRP A 94 -0.19 8.88 -23.23
N THR A 95 1.14 8.84 -23.22
CA THR A 95 1.93 7.68 -22.78
C THR A 95 2.68 7.97 -21.48
N ALA A 96 2.74 6.98 -20.60
CA ALA A 96 3.58 7.00 -19.41
C ALA A 96 4.76 6.05 -19.57
N GLN A 97 5.80 6.25 -18.76
CA GLN A 97 7.02 5.46 -18.76
C GLN A 97 7.21 4.70 -17.46
N TYR A 98 7.68 3.47 -17.58
CA TYR A 98 8.13 2.65 -16.46
C TYR A 98 9.44 1.94 -16.80
N VAL A 99 10.11 1.40 -15.79
CA VAL A 99 11.37 0.66 -15.98
C VAL A 99 11.14 -0.81 -15.70
N GLU A 100 11.44 -1.65 -16.67
CA GLU A 100 11.44 -3.11 -16.51
C GLU A 100 12.78 -3.66 -16.99
N ASN A 101 13.42 -4.47 -16.14
CA ASN A 101 14.72 -5.07 -16.44
C ASN A 101 15.79 -4.04 -16.88
N GLY A 102 15.77 -2.84 -16.30
CA GLY A 102 16.71 -1.76 -16.59
C GLY A 102 16.47 -1.00 -17.90
N ALA A 103 15.37 -1.27 -18.61
CA ALA A 103 14.99 -0.55 -19.82
C ALA A 103 13.70 0.25 -19.59
N VAL A 104 13.63 1.45 -20.19
CA VAL A 104 12.40 2.24 -20.24
C VAL A 104 11.41 1.56 -21.18
N LYS A 105 10.17 1.44 -20.73
CA LYS A 105 9.03 0.97 -21.48
C LYS A 105 7.93 2.01 -21.44
N ASP A 106 7.21 2.14 -22.55
CA ASP A 106 6.04 2.99 -22.64
C ASP A 106 4.76 2.17 -22.36
N CYS A 107 3.75 2.84 -21.81
CA CYS A 107 2.41 2.30 -21.58
C CYS A 107 1.37 3.42 -21.77
N ASP A 108 0.09 3.07 -21.84
CA ASP A 108 -0.97 4.07 -21.93
C ASP A 108 -1.15 4.79 -20.59
N GLY A 109 -1.44 6.09 -20.64
CA GLY A 109 -1.67 6.91 -19.45
C GLY A 109 -2.77 6.39 -18.52
N ASN A 110 -3.72 5.58 -19.01
CA ASN A 110 -4.77 4.97 -18.19
C ASN A 110 -4.23 3.95 -17.19
N GLN A 111 -3.01 3.46 -17.40
CA GLN A 111 -2.31 2.57 -16.47
C GLN A 111 -1.67 3.30 -15.29
N THR A 112 -1.77 4.62 -15.23
CA THR A 112 -1.11 5.41 -14.19
C THR A 112 -2.01 5.68 -13.00
N MET A 113 -1.40 5.74 -11.82
CA MET A 113 -2.10 6.11 -10.59
C MET A 113 -1.18 6.85 -9.61
N LYS A 114 -1.79 7.56 -8.66
CA LYS A 114 -1.13 8.14 -7.49
C LYS A 114 -1.98 7.95 -6.24
N TRP A 115 -1.32 8.04 -5.08
CA TRP A 115 -2.01 8.13 -3.78
C TRP A 115 -1.95 9.55 -3.28
N LEU A 116 -3.04 10.04 -2.72
CA LEU A 116 -3.11 11.36 -2.09
C LEU A 116 -3.27 11.18 -0.59
N GLN A 117 -2.54 11.94 0.21
CA GLN A 117 -2.90 12.17 1.60
C GLN A 117 -3.52 13.54 1.71
N VAL A 118 -4.63 13.61 2.44
CA VAL A 118 -5.38 14.85 2.65
C VAL A 118 -5.64 14.97 4.14
N ALA A 119 -5.40 16.14 4.74
CA ALA A 119 -5.85 16.40 6.09
C ALA A 119 -7.38 16.33 6.16
N LYS A 120 -7.94 15.66 7.18
CA LYS A 120 -9.40 15.49 7.28
C LYS A 120 -10.12 16.85 7.25
N GLY A 121 -11.15 16.95 6.43
CA GLY A 121 -11.92 18.18 6.23
C GLY A 121 -11.24 19.21 5.31
N GLN A 122 -10.13 18.86 4.66
CA GLN A 122 -9.49 19.67 3.63
C GLN A 122 -9.71 19.07 2.24
N GLU A 123 -9.52 19.89 1.20
CA GLU A 123 -9.62 19.49 -0.20
C GLU A 123 -8.25 19.45 -0.89
N ALA A 124 -7.26 20.16 -0.36
CA ALA A 124 -5.90 20.17 -0.90
C ALA A 124 -5.09 18.98 -0.34
N PRO A 125 -4.47 18.16 -1.21
CA PRO A 125 -3.56 17.11 -0.75
C PRO A 125 -2.34 17.70 -0.05
N ASP A 126 -1.94 17.09 1.08
CA ASP A 126 -0.66 17.34 1.73
C ASP A 126 0.49 16.87 0.82
N TRP A 127 0.27 15.77 0.09
CA TRP A 127 1.22 15.22 -0.88
C TRP A 127 0.54 14.26 -1.88
N TRP A 128 1.25 14.00 -2.97
CA TRP A 128 0.91 13.03 -4.01
C TRP A 128 2.02 12.00 -4.09
N ALA A 129 1.73 10.71 -3.88
CA ALA A 129 2.77 9.69 -3.93
C ALA A 129 2.97 9.13 -5.36
N GLN A 130 4.19 9.02 -5.86
CA GLN A 130 5.42 9.57 -5.25
C GLN A 130 5.59 11.06 -5.57
N SER A 131 6.14 11.78 -4.57
CA SER A 131 6.71 13.12 -4.63
C SER A 131 7.69 13.30 -3.47
N PRO A 132 8.57 14.32 -3.49
CA PRO A 132 9.45 14.63 -2.35
C PRO A 132 8.71 14.70 -1.00
N GLU A 133 7.52 15.29 -0.98
CA GLU A 133 6.68 15.48 0.20
C GLU A 133 6.11 14.15 0.73
N SER A 134 5.80 13.19 -0.16
CA SER A 134 5.35 11.86 0.26
C SER A 134 6.48 11.03 0.86
N GLY A 135 7.73 11.33 0.52
CA GLY A 135 8.83 10.39 0.73
C GLY A 135 8.70 9.12 -0.14
N PRO A 136 9.57 8.12 0.05
CA PRO A 136 9.57 6.90 -0.76
C PRO A 136 8.32 6.05 -0.49
N VAL A 137 7.81 5.41 -1.55
CA VAL A 137 6.77 4.38 -1.48
C VAL A 137 7.23 3.14 -2.22
N THR A 138 7.24 2.00 -1.55
CA THR A 138 7.69 0.73 -2.14
C THR A 138 6.51 -0.13 -2.59
N SER A 139 6.65 -0.77 -3.75
CA SER A 139 5.63 -1.70 -4.26
C SER A 139 5.65 -3.03 -3.50
N LEU A 140 4.48 -3.49 -3.04
CA LEU A 140 4.26 -4.82 -2.45
C LEU A 140 4.05 -5.91 -3.51
N THR A 141 3.68 -5.50 -4.72
CA THR A 141 3.32 -6.38 -5.84
C THR A 141 4.04 -5.90 -7.10
N PRO A 142 5.38 -6.01 -7.16
CA PRO A 142 6.19 -5.46 -8.26
C PRO A 142 5.91 -6.10 -9.63
N ASP A 143 5.22 -7.24 -9.66
CA ASP A 143 4.73 -7.93 -10.86
C ASP A 143 3.42 -7.32 -11.41
N LEU A 144 2.72 -6.51 -10.62
CA LEU A 144 1.48 -5.82 -10.99
C LEU A 144 1.61 -4.30 -10.97
N LEU A 145 2.45 -3.75 -10.10
CA LEU A 145 2.58 -2.32 -9.84
C LEU A 145 4.05 -1.94 -9.82
N TRP A 146 4.45 -1.15 -10.81
CA TRP A 146 5.73 -0.49 -10.81
C TRP A 146 5.59 0.90 -10.17
N ILE A 147 6.51 1.25 -9.28
CA ILE A 147 6.61 2.58 -8.66
C ILE A 147 8.00 3.13 -8.99
N PRO A 148 8.12 4.38 -9.45
CA PRO A 148 9.42 5.01 -9.65
C PRO A 148 10.31 4.94 -8.42
N GLY A 149 11.63 4.88 -8.66
CA GLY A 149 12.60 5.05 -7.60
C GLY A 149 12.50 6.46 -6.99
N PHE A 150 12.72 6.57 -5.69
CA PHE A 150 12.70 7.87 -5.00
C PHE A 150 14.02 8.63 -5.22
N THR A 151 14.21 9.15 -6.42
CA THR A 151 15.43 9.86 -6.85
C THR A 151 15.08 10.97 -7.83
N GLU A 152 15.64 12.17 -7.63
CA GLU A 152 15.40 13.33 -8.50
C GLU A 152 15.95 13.14 -9.92
N THR A 153 17.15 12.57 -10.03
CA THR A 153 17.83 12.39 -11.32
C THR A 153 18.21 10.92 -11.47
N PRO A 154 17.24 10.04 -11.77
CA PRO A 154 17.52 8.62 -11.96
C PRO A 154 18.38 8.40 -13.21
N ALA A 155 19.21 7.36 -13.19
CA ALA A 155 19.99 6.98 -14.36
C ALA A 155 19.11 6.46 -15.52
N VAL A 156 17.93 5.91 -15.21
CA VAL A 156 16.98 5.33 -16.16
C VAL A 156 15.56 5.57 -15.66
N GLY A 157 14.65 5.99 -16.56
CA GLY A 157 13.22 6.13 -16.28
C GLY A 157 12.85 7.47 -15.63
N PRO A 158 11.60 7.62 -15.17
CA PRO A 158 11.12 8.86 -14.57
C PRO A 158 11.61 9.00 -13.12
N ASP A 159 11.63 10.24 -12.65
CA ASP A 159 12.09 10.64 -11.32
C ASP A 159 11.06 10.30 -10.21
N TRP A 160 11.34 10.77 -9.00
CA TRP A 160 10.47 10.64 -7.83
C TRP A 160 9.07 11.27 -7.98
N ASN A 161 8.80 12.04 -9.04
CA ASN A 161 7.50 12.62 -9.36
C ASN A 161 6.78 11.85 -10.45
N GLY A 162 7.46 10.88 -11.08
CA GLY A 162 6.90 9.95 -12.02
C GLY A 162 5.64 9.27 -11.49
N ASN A 163 4.77 8.85 -12.41
CA ASN A 163 3.57 8.13 -12.03
C ASN A 163 3.89 6.65 -11.79
N PRO A 164 3.45 6.07 -10.67
CA PRO A 164 3.24 4.64 -10.57
C PRO A 164 2.43 4.09 -11.76
N VAL A 165 2.82 2.91 -12.24
CA VAL A 165 2.23 2.24 -13.41
C VAL A 165 1.73 0.85 -13.03
N VAL A 166 0.46 0.60 -13.30
CA VAL A 166 -0.15 -0.73 -13.24
C VAL A 166 0.23 -1.49 -14.50
N LEU A 167 0.91 -2.62 -14.35
CA LEU A 167 1.57 -3.32 -15.47
C LEU A 167 0.60 -4.12 -16.36
N LYS A 168 -0.66 -4.29 -15.93
CA LYS A 168 -1.70 -5.02 -16.66
C LYS A 168 -3.04 -4.30 -16.52
N ALA A 169 -3.84 -4.25 -17.58
CA ALA A 169 -5.23 -3.85 -17.46
C ALA A 169 -6.01 -4.87 -16.62
N GLY A 170 -7.02 -4.41 -15.89
CA GLY A 170 -7.80 -5.25 -14.99
C GLY A 170 -8.57 -4.47 -13.94
N THR A 171 -9.23 -5.19 -13.06
CA THR A 171 -9.87 -4.64 -11.87
C THR A 171 -9.06 -5.03 -10.64
N TYR A 172 -8.82 -4.08 -9.75
CA TYR A 172 -7.92 -4.26 -8.62
C TYR A 172 -8.50 -3.71 -7.33
N THR A 173 -8.20 -4.41 -6.24
CA THR A 173 -8.14 -3.80 -4.92
C THR A 173 -6.77 -3.14 -4.74
N VAL A 174 -6.75 -1.82 -4.62
CA VAL A 174 -5.56 -1.03 -4.33
C VAL A 174 -5.31 -1.02 -2.84
N VAL A 175 -4.07 -1.25 -2.42
CA VAL A 175 -3.65 -1.29 -1.01
C VAL A 175 -2.61 -0.21 -0.76
N PHE A 176 -2.76 0.53 0.34
CA PHE A 176 -1.75 1.47 0.84
C PHE A 176 -1.57 1.28 2.34
N ALA A 177 -0.32 1.26 2.80
CA ALA A 177 -0.01 1.09 4.21
C ALA A 177 1.21 1.88 4.65
N MET A 178 1.25 2.19 5.94
CA MET A 178 2.46 2.64 6.62
C MET A 178 2.88 1.57 7.62
N VAL A 179 4.04 0.95 7.38
CA VAL A 179 4.54 -0.22 8.12
C VAL A 179 5.71 0.19 8.98
N GLU A 180 5.62 -0.11 10.28
CA GLU A 180 6.72 0.09 11.21
C GLU A 180 7.79 -0.98 10.98
N LYS A 181 9.02 -0.55 10.69
CA LYS A 181 10.20 -1.40 10.59
C LYS A 181 11.31 -0.89 11.50
N ASP A 182 12.38 -1.66 11.64
CA ASP A 182 13.56 -1.25 12.43
C ASP A 182 14.20 0.06 11.90
N THR A 183 13.98 0.36 10.62
CA THR A 183 14.41 1.58 9.90
C THR A 183 13.46 2.77 10.08
N GLY A 184 12.32 2.57 10.76
CA GLY A 184 11.26 3.55 10.95
C GLY A 184 10.00 3.22 10.15
N LEU A 185 9.13 4.22 10.02
CA LEU A 185 7.84 4.09 9.35
C LEU A 185 8.01 4.17 7.82
N GLU A 186 7.76 3.07 7.12
CA GLU A 186 7.86 2.97 5.66
C GLU A 186 6.49 2.98 4.99
N LYS A 187 6.37 3.68 3.85
CA LYS A 187 5.14 3.65 3.04
C LYS A 187 5.24 2.56 1.98
N VAL A 188 4.19 1.78 1.86
CA VAL A 188 4.10 0.69 0.88
C VAL A 188 2.75 0.74 0.18
N ALA A 189 2.73 0.35 -1.08
CA ALA A 189 1.51 0.27 -1.89
C ALA A 189 1.51 -1.01 -2.72
N GLY A 190 0.34 -1.55 -3.03
CA GLY A 190 0.22 -2.78 -3.81
C GLY A 190 -1.14 -2.92 -4.46
N LEU A 191 -1.26 -3.93 -5.31
CA LEU A 191 -2.50 -4.27 -5.99
C LEU A 191 -2.83 -5.74 -5.75
N ILE A 192 -4.10 -6.03 -5.60
CA ILE A 192 -4.63 -7.39 -5.59
C ILE A 192 -5.62 -7.48 -6.75
N ALA A 193 -5.34 -8.35 -7.72
CA ALA A 193 -6.24 -8.56 -8.85
C ALA A 193 -7.55 -9.21 -8.35
N GLU A 194 -8.67 -8.73 -8.87
CA GLU A 194 -10.03 -9.23 -8.55
C GLU A 194 -10.50 -10.34 -9.51
#